data_AF-A0A495V9X8-F1
#
_entry.id   AF-A0A495V9X8-F1
#
_cell.length_a   1.000
_cell.length_b   1.000
_cell.length_c   1.000
_cell.angle_alpha   90.00
_cell.angle_beta   90.00
_cell.angle_gamma   90.00
#
_symmetry.space_group_name_H-M   'P 1'
#
loop_
_entity.id
_entity.type
_entity.pdbx_description
1 polymer ?
#
loop_
_entity_poly.entity_id
_entity_poly.type
_entity_poly.pdbx_seq_one_letter_code
_entity_poly.pdbx_strand_id
1 'polypeptide(L)'
;MSPLLLTVALVLMAGIAAGLIRVAIGPTPSDRMMAAQLMGTSGIGVILLLAPVLAVPALIDVALIFSLLAAVAVTAFTRRRLTNHGD
;
A
#
# COMPACT_ATOMS: atom_id res chain seq x y z
N MET A 1 7.45 20.62 -16.95
CA MET A 1 6.33 19.69 -16.70
C MET A 1 6.82 18.30 -16.28
N SER A 2 7.81 17.70 -16.95
CA SER A 2 8.43 16.41 -16.59
C SER A 2 9.18 16.32 -15.25
N PRO A 3 9.93 17.36 -14.78
CA PRO A 3 10.75 17.20 -13.58
C PRO A 3 9.92 17.08 -12.30
N LEU A 4 8.77 17.75 -12.21
CA LEU A 4 7.88 17.68 -11.05
C LEU A 4 7.29 16.27 -10.87
N LEU A 5 6.89 15.62 -11.98
CA LEU A 5 6.41 14.24 -11.98
C LEU A 5 7.49 13.24 -11.54
N LEU A 6 8.73 13.43 -12.01
CA LEU A 6 9.87 12.60 -11.59
C LEU A 6 10.19 12.78 -10.10
N THR A 7 10.13 14.00 -9.57
CA THR A 7 10.33 14.26 -8.14
C THR A 7 9.24 13.60 -7.29
N VAL A 8 7.97 13.70 -7.70
CA VAL A 8 6.86 13.03 -7.00
C VAL A 8 7.00 11.51 -7.05
N ALA A 9 7.42 10.94 -8.19
CA ALA A 9 7.68 9.51 -8.32
C ALA A 9 8.83 9.06 -7.39
N LEU A 10 9.92 9.83 -7.31
CA LEU A 10 11.03 9.55 -6.40
C LEU A 10 10.62 9.59 -4.92
N VAL A 11 9.82 10.58 -4.54
CA VAL A 11 9.27 10.70 -3.17
C VAL A 11 8.38 9.50 -2.84
N LEU A 12 7.52 9.07 -3.77
CA LEU A 12 6.69 7.88 -3.57
C LEU A 12 7.52 6.61 -3.47
N MET A 13 8.55 6.46 -4.31
CA MET A 13 9.46 5.30 -4.27
C MET A 13 10.22 5.24 -2.94
N ALA A 14 10.66 6.38 -2.42
CA ALA A 14 11.27 6.50 -1.11
C ALA A 14 10.27 6.16 0.02
N GLY A 15 9.00 6.58 -0.11
CA GLY A 15 7.93 6.21 0.81
C GLY A 15 7.65 4.70 0.84
N ILE A 16 7.65 4.06 -0.32
CA ILE A 16 7.53 2.59 -0.45
C ILE A 16 8.72 1.90 0.20
N ALA A 17 9.95 2.35 -0.05
CA ALA A 17 11.15 1.78 0.57
C ALA A 17 11.14 1.92 2.10
N ALA A 18 10.77 3.09 2.61
CA ALA A 18 10.60 3.33 4.04
C ALA A 18 9.47 2.47 4.65
N GLY A 19 8.38 2.27 3.91
CA GLY A 19 7.29 1.35 4.28
C GLY A 19 7.76 -0.11 4.39
N LEU A 20 8.54 -0.59 3.42
CA LEU A 20 9.12 -1.94 3.42
C LEU A 20 10.03 -2.15 4.64
N ILE A 21 10.87 -1.15 4.95
CA ILE A 21 11.75 -1.14 6.12
C ILE A 21 10.92 -1.15 7.42
N ARG A 22 9.82 -0.39 7.49
CA ARG A 22 8.93 -0.37 8.66
C ARG A 22 8.19 -1.70 8.87
N VAL A 23 7.73 -2.35 7.79
CA VAL A 23 7.11 -3.69 7.82
C VAL A 23 8.09 -4.74 8.35
N ALA A 24 9.36 -4.64 7.95
CA ALA A 24 10.41 -5.57 8.38
C ALA A 24 10.80 -5.38 9.86
N ILE A 25 10.77 -4.14 10.39
CA ILE A 25 11.23 -3.80 11.74
C ILE A 25 10.11 -3.83 12.79
N GLY A 26 8.83 -3.84 12.40
CA GLY A 26 7.69 -3.79 13.33
C GLY A 26 7.69 -4.92 14.38
N PRO A 27 7.84 -4.62 15.68
CA PRO A 27 7.94 -5.62 16.76
C PRO A 27 6.60 -6.26 17.11
N THR A 28 5.48 -5.59 16.82
CA THR A 28 4.13 -6.12 17.08
C THR A 28 3.41 -6.47 15.78
N PRO A 29 2.51 -7.47 15.77
CA PRO A 29 1.71 -7.79 14.59
C PRO A 29 0.85 -6.60 14.11
N SER A 30 0.51 -5.66 15.00
CA SER A 30 -0.28 -4.45 14.68
C SER A 30 0.54 -3.48 13.85
N ASP A 31 1.80 -3.27 14.23
CA ASP A 31 2.70 -2.36 13.50
C ASP A 31 2.99 -2.87 12.10
N ARG A 32 3.17 -4.20 11.95
CA ARG A 32 3.38 -4.83 10.63
C ARG A 32 2.16 -4.66 9.73
N MET A 33 0.96 -4.74 10.28
CA MET A 33 -0.28 -4.54 9.53
C MET A 33 -0.49 -3.06 9.17
N MET A 34 -0.23 -2.14 10.10
CA MET A 34 -0.35 -0.70 9.83
C MET A 34 0.67 -0.25 8.77
N ALA A 35 1.88 -0.81 8.81
CA ALA A 35 2.89 -0.60 7.78
C ALA A 35 2.47 -1.22 6.44
N ALA A 36 1.87 -2.42 6.43
CA ALA A 36 1.30 -3.01 5.21
C ALA A 36 0.14 -2.17 4.63
N GLN A 37 -0.69 -1.57 5.47
CA GLN A 37 -1.80 -0.71 5.05
C GLN A 37 -1.29 0.58 4.40
N LEU A 38 -0.32 1.26 5.03
CA LEU A 38 0.35 2.44 4.48
C LEU A 38 1.07 2.13 3.16
N MET A 39 1.66 0.95 3.07
CA MET A 39 2.33 0.49 1.86
C MET A 39 1.34 0.18 0.74
N GLY A 40 0.20 -0.44 1.08
CA GLY A 40 -0.89 -0.73 0.15
C GLY A 40 -1.47 0.55 -0.47
N THR A 41 -1.78 1.57 0.32
CA THR A 41 -2.33 2.84 -0.19
C THR A 41 -1.31 3.63 -1.01
N SER A 42 -0.03 3.62 -0.60
CA SER A 42 1.06 4.25 -1.35
C SER A 42 1.30 3.57 -2.70
N GLY A 43 1.27 2.24 -2.74
CA GLY A 43 1.37 1.47 -3.99
C GLY A 43 0.22 1.73 -4.96
N ILE A 44 -1.01 1.83 -4.45
CA ILE A 44 -2.19 2.20 -5.25
C ILE A 44 -2.03 3.61 -5.85
N GLY A 45 -1.54 4.56 -5.06
CA GLY A 45 -1.25 5.92 -5.53
C GLY A 45 -0.20 5.95 -6.65
N VAL A 46 0.84 5.13 -6.57
CA VAL A 46 1.85 5.00 -7.62
C VAL A 46 1.26 4.42 -8.91
N ILE A 47 0.44 3.36 -8.81
CA ILE A 47 -0.22 2.75 -9.97
C ILE A 47 -1.14 3.76 -10.68
N LEU A 48 -1.93 4.52 -9.91
CA LEU A 48 -2.80 5.57 -10.46
C LEU A 48 -2.01 6.72 -11.12
N LEU A 49 -0.86 7.11 -10.55
CA LEU A 49 0.02 8.13 -11.15
C LEU A 49 0.70 7.65 -12.43
N LEU A 50 1.02 6.35 -12.52
CA LEU A 50 1.62 5.74 -13.71
C LEU A 50 0.62 5.51 -14.84
N ALA A 51 -0.67 5.34 -14.54
CA ALA A 51 -1.72 5.12 -15.54
C ALA A 51 -1.73 6.14 -16.70
N PRO A 52 -1.73 7.48 -16.44
CA PRO A 52 -1.65 8.47 -17.51
C PRO A 52 -0.25 8.55 -18.15
N VAL A 53 0.81 8.24 -17.42
CA VAL A 53 2.20 8.31 -17.92
C VAL A 53 2.49 7.21 -18.93
N LEU A 54 2.00 6.00 -18.66
CA LEU A 54 2.16 4.83 -19.54
C LEU A 54 1.07 4.76 -20.63
N ALA A 55 0.07 5.63 -20.58
CA ALA A 55 -1.11 5.62 -21.44
C ALA A 55 -1.83 4.24 -21.45
N VAL A 56 -1.84 3.56 -20.30
CA VAL A 56 -2.51 2.27 -20.11
C VAL A 56 -3.66 2.44 -19.12
N PRO A 57 -4.91 2.61 -19.61
CA PRO A 57 -6.07 2.80 -18.74
C PRO A 57 -6.32 1.64 -17.77
N ALA A 58 -5.94 0.41 -18.18
CA ALA A 58 -6.11 -0.80 -17.37
C ALA A 58 -5.37 -0.76 -16.02
N LEU A 59 -4.39 0.14 -15.84
CA LEU A 59 -3.75 0.36 -14.54
C LEU A 59 -4.71 0.92 -13.49
N ILE A 60 -5.76 1.65 -13.90
CA ILE A 60 -6.80 2.11 -13.00
C ILE A 60 -7.58 0.92 -12.42
N ASP A 61 -7.92 -0.06 -13.26
CA ASP A 61 -8.62 -1.27 -12.80
C ASP A 61 -7.78 -2.08 -11.82
N VAL A 62 -6.47 -2.20 -12.09
CA VAL A 62 -5.51 -2.83 -11.18
C VAL A 62 -5.45 -2.09 -9.84
N ALA A 63 -5.39 -0.75 -9.85
CA ALA A 63 -5.39 0.06 -8.63
C ALA A 63 -6.66 -0.14 -7.80
N LEU A 64 -7.83 -0.21 -8.45
CA LEU A 64 -9.11 -0.45 -7.79
C LEU A 64 -9.19 -1.84 -7.13
N ILE A 65 -8.73 -2.88 -7.83
CA ILE A 65 -8.68 -4.24 -7.27
C ILE A 65 -7.72 -4.32 -6.09
N PHE A 66 -6.53 -3.73 -6.20
CA PHE A 66 -5.57 -3.67 -5.10
C PHE A 66 -6.13 -2.91 -3.88
N SER A 67 -6.89 -1.83 -4.10
CA SER A 67 -7.59 -1.12 -3.04
C SER A 67 -8.61 -2.00 -2.32
N LEU A 68 -9.37 -2.79 -3.06
CA LEU A 68 -10.34 -3.71 -2.46
C LEU A 68 -9.64 -4.81 -1.64
N LEU A 69 -8.54 -5.37 -2.17
CA LEU A 69 -7.74 -6.37 -1.47
C LEU A 69 -7.09 -5.82 -0.19
N ALA A 70 -6.64 -4.56 -0.20
CA ALA A 70 -6.12 -3.90 1.00
C ALA A 70 -7.20 -3.81 2.09
N ALA A 71 -8.42 -3.42 1.75
CA ALA A 71 -9.53 -3.41 2.69
C ALA A 71 -9.85 -4.82 3.24
N VAL A 72 -9.86 -5.85 2.39
CA VAL A 72 -10.07 -7.24 2.81
C VAL A 72 -8.97 -7.70 3.76
N ALA A 73 -7.70 -7.42 3.47
CA ALA A 73 -6.57 -7.75 4.33
C ALA A 73 -6.72 -7.14 5.73
N VAL A 74 -7.24 -5.90 5.81
CA VAL A 74 -7.53 -5.26 7.09
C VAL A 74 -8.57 -6.03 7.89
N THR A 75 -9.70 -6.33 7.27
CA THR A 75 -10.80 -7.02 7.94
C THR A 75 -10.42 -8.44 8.40
N ALA A 76 -9.62 -9.16 7.62
CA ALA A 76 -9.17 -10.51 7.95
C ALA A 76 -8.26 -10.52 9.18
N PHE A 77 -7.33 -9.58 9.28
CA PHE A 77 -6.43 -9.48 10.43
C PHE A 77 -7.17 -9.07 11.70
N THR A 78 -8.08 -8.10 11.62
CA THR A 78 -8.89 -7.68 12.78
C THR A 78 -9.71 -8.84 13.33
N ARG A 79 -10.27 -9.69 12.44
CA ARG A 79 -10.99 -10.91 12.85
C ARG A 79 -10.08 -11.91 13.56
N ARG A 80 -8.87 -12.17 13.03
CA ARG A 80 -7.91 -13.12 13.62
C ARG A 80 -7.47 -12.73 15.04
N ARG A 81 -7.43 -11.43 15.34
CA ARG A 81 -7.13 -10.93 16.70
C ARG A 81 -8.23 -11.26 17.70
N LEU A 82 -9.50 -11.15 17.29
CA LEU A 82 -10.66 -11.43 18.14
C LEU A 82 -10.79 -12.92 18.48
N THR A 83 -10.42 -13.82 17.56
CA THR A 83 -10.50 -15.27 17.80
C THR A 83 -9.45 -15.79 18.79
N ASN A 84 -8.33 -15.08 18.98
CA ASN A 84 -7.24 -15.52 19.85
C ASN A 84 -7.42 -15.16 21.34
N HIS A 85 -8.54 -14.55 21.76
CA HIS A 85 -8.82 -14.18 23.17
C HIS A 85 -9.97 -14.98 23.78
N GLY A 86 -10.33 -16.12 23.17
CA GLY A 86 -11.43 -16.97 23.61
C GLY A 86 -10.97 -18.39 23.93
N ASP A 87 -10.00 -18.53 24.86
CA ASP A 87 -9.63 -19.79 25.51
C ASP A 87 -9.61 -19.59 27.03
#